data_AF-A0A1V0RA83-F1
#
_entry.id   AF-A0A1V0RA83-F1
#
_cell.length_a   1.000
_cell.length_b   1.000
_cell.length_c   1.000
_cell.angle_alpha   90.00
_cell.angle_beta   90.00
_cell.angle_gamma   90.00
#
_symmetry.space_group_name_H-M   'P 1'
#
loop_
_entity.id
_entity.type
_entity.pdbx_description
1 polymer ?
#
loop_
_entity_poly.entity_id
_entity_poly.type
_entity_poly.pdbx_seq_one_letter_code
_entity_poly.pdbx_strand_id
1 'polypeptide(L)'
;MQIAGVELYVNHPVMALGSTEWIPTTLALDGAPAAACDTHLIVRVQAQVALVKVRVFQDHGDADDHGSDGEPLTTVFDGHLLLSDGRLVVGDVVGESRFTTSLLGKPGRRRVRVSVDDPQGWARAVDVVISAETV
;
A
#
# COMPACT_ATOMS: atom_id res chain seq x y z
N MET A 1 3.95 10.32 -10.41
CA MET A 1 5.43 10.22 -10.26
C MET A 1 5.78 9.12 -9.27
N GLN A 2 6.71 8.20 -9.58
CA GLN A 2 7.19 7.23 -8.58
C GLN A 2 8.06 7.95 -7.54
N ILE A 3 7.71 7.82 -6.27
CA ILE A 3 8.42 8.46 -5.14
C ILE A 3 9.21 7.44 -4.30
N ALA A 4 8.93 6.14 -4.44
CA ALA A 4 9.69 5.08 -3.81
C ALA A 4 9.59 3.75 -4.57
N GLY A 5 10.60 2.90 -4.41
CA GLY A 5 10.58 1.50 -4.80
C GLY A 5 11.37 0.69 -3.77
N VAL A 6 10.74 -0.28 -3.14
CA VAL A 6 11.34 -1.10 -2.08
C VAL A 6 11.02 -2.56 -2.27
N GLU A 7 11.90 -3.42 -1.77
CA GLU A 7 11.66 -4.87 -1.67
C GLU A 7 11.55 -5.21 -0.18
N LEU A 8 10.41 -5.76 0.22
CA LEU A 8 10.09 -6.05 1.61
C LEU A 8 10.07 -7.56 1.84
N TYR A 9 10.70 -7.99 2.93
CA TYR A 9 10.45 -9.31 3.46
C TYR A 9 9.14 -9.29 4.27
N VAL A 10 8.21 -10.18 3.96
CA VAL A 10 6.92 -10.24 4.65
C VAL A 10 6.79 -11.57 5.37
N ASN A 11 6.71 -11.51 6.70
CA ASN A 11 6.66 -12.68 7.57
C ASN A 11 5.32 -13.43 7.52
N HIS A 12 4.24 -12.70 7.25
CA HIS A 12 2.86 -13.19 7.19
C HIS A 12 2.31 -12.98 5.78
N PRO A 13 1.30 -13.74 5.31
CA PRO A 13 0.70 -13.58 3.97
C PRO A 13 -0.16 -12.30 3.83
N VAL A 14 0.24 -11.25 4.55
CA VAL A 14 -0.41 -9.97 4.69
C VAL A 14 0.66 -8.88 4.82
N MET A 15 0.60 -7.90 3.92
CA MET A 15 1.31 -6.64 4.00
C MET A 15 0.37 -5.55 4.50
N ALA A 16 0.85 -4.66 5.35
CA ALA A 16 0.12 -3.50 5.81
C ALA A 16 0.64 -2.22 5.16
N LEU A 17 -0.27 -1.28 4.94
CA LEU A 17 0.05 0.09 4.62
C LEU A 17 -0.90 1.06 5.33
N GLY A 18 -0.43 2.27 5.65
CA GLY A 18 -1.27 3.24 6.35
C GLY A 18 -0.47 4.27 7.14
N SER A 19 -1.07 4.78 8.20
CA SER A 19 -0.43 5.71 9.13
C SER A 19 0.81 5.10 9.82
N THR A 20 1.56 5.92 10.55
CA THR A 20 2.69 5.47 11.38
C THR A 20 2.29 4.82 12.70
N GLU A 21 0.99 4.82 13.03
CA GLU A 21 0.42 4.18 14.22
C GLU A 21 0.35 2.65 14.07
N TRP A 22 0.02 1.97 15.17
CA TRP A 22 -0.20 0.52 15.13
C TRP A 22 -1.43 0.15 14.31
N ILE A 23 -1.31 -0.95 13.56
CA ILE A 23 -2.41 -1.53 12.78
C ILE A 23 -3.47 -2.06 13.76
N PRO A 24 -4.76 -1.68 13.60
CA PRO A 24 -5.81 -2.21 14.46
C PRO A 24 -5.92 -3.73 14.38
N THR A 25 -5.95 -4.40 15.53
CA THR A 25 -6.07 -5.88 15.60
C THR A 25 -7.39 -6.43 15.08
N THR A 26 -8.39 -5.56 14.92
CA THR A 26 -9.70 -5.90 14.35
C THR A 26 -9.70 -5.88 12.82
N LEU A 27 -8.63 -5.41 12.18
CA LEU A 27 -8.53 -5.36 10.71
C LEU A 27 -8.13 -6.73 10.18
N ALA A 28 -9.03 -7.38 9.44
CA ALA A 28 -8.85 -8.72 8.90
C ALA A 28 -9.25 -8.77 7.42
N LEU A 29 -8.61 -9.68 6.65
CA LEU A 29 -8.89 -9.82 5.21
C LEU A 29 -10.25 -10.47 4.93
N ASP A 30 -10.78 -11.31 5.83
CA ASP A 30 -12.05 -12.03 5.66
C ASP A 30 -12.23 -12.72 4.28
N GLY A 31 -11.13 -13.28 3.75
CA GLY A 31 -11.10 -13.94 2.45
C GLY A 31 -10.94 -13.00 1.24
N ALA A 32 -11.01 -11.69 1.44
CA ALA A 32 -10.76 -10.69 0.41
C ALA A 32 -9.25 -10.55 0.09
N PRO A 33 -8.90 -9.94 -1.07
CA PRO A 33 -7.51 -9.61 -1.40
C PRO A 33 -6.97 -8.43 -0.56
N ALA A 34 -7.86 -7.58 -0.05
CA ALA A 34 -7.51 -6.37 0.69
C ALA A 34 -8.63 -6.02 1.67
N ALA A 35 -8.29 -5.41 2.80
CA ALA A 35 -9.25 -4.90 3.77
C ALA A 35 -8.71 -3.63 4.43
N ALA A 36 -9.56 -2.62 4.60
CA ALA A 36 -9.16 -1.32 5.12
C ALA A 36 -10.03 -0.85 6.28
N CYS A 37 -9.43 0.00 7.12
CA CYS A 37 -10.11 0.91 8.02
C CYS A 37 -9.75 2.36 7.63
N ASP A 38 -10.12 3.34 8.46
CA ASP A 38 -9.88 4.75 8.14
C ASP A 38 -8.38 5.12 8.05
N THR A 39 -7.48 4.37 8.70
CA THR A 39 -6.05 4.73 8.81
C THR A 39 -5.11 3.72 8.17
N HIS A 40 -5.56 2.48 7.98
CA HIS A 40 -4.74 1.38 7.49
C HIS A 40 -5.48 0.52 6.48
N LEU A 41 -4.70 -0.09 5.61
CA LEU A 41 -5.09 -1.11 4.66
C LEU A 41 -4.15 -2.31 4.84
N ILE A 42 -4.71 -3.51 4.80
CA ILE A 42 -3.94 -4.75 4.68
C ILE A 42 -4.23 -5.40 3.33
N VAL A 43 -3.20 -6.00 2.74
CA VAL A 43 -3.23 -6.58 1.40
C VAL A 43 -2.61 -7.96 1.46
N ARG A 44 -3.27 -8.93 0.83
CA ARG A 44 -2.78 -10.30 0.71
C ARG A 44 -1.57 -10.33 -0.22
N VAL A 45 -0.46 -10.91 0.26
CA VAL A 45 0.80 -11.02 -0.50
C VAL A 45 1.48 -12.36 -0.22
N GLN A 46 2.46 -12.70 -1.06
CA GLN A 46 3.27 -13.89 -0.86
C GLN A 46 4.30 -13.67 0.25
N ALA A 47 4.16 -14.42 1.34
CA ALA A 47 5.07 -14.36 2.48
C ALA A 47 6.23 -15.36 2.38
N GLN A 48 7.33 -15.06 3.08
CA GLN A 48 8.46 -15.96 3.43
C GLN A 48 9.28 -16.56 2.28
N VAL A 49 8.72 -16.74 1.09
CA VAL A 49 9.37 -17.45 -0.03
C VAL A 49 9.91 -16.52 -1.13
N ALA A 50 9.57 -15.23 -1.07
CA ALA A 50 10.09 -14.19 -1.95
C ALA A 50 9.97 -12.81 -1.30
N LEU A 51 10.74 -11.85 -1.81
CA LEU A 51 10.55 -10.44 -1.48
C LEU A 51 9.34 -9.90 -2.23
N VAL A 52 8.55 -9.07 -1.55
CA VAL A 52 7.44 -8.33 -2.15
C VAL A 52 7.98 -6.98 -2.61
N LYS A 53 7.94 -6.75 -3.93
CA LYS A 53 8.32 -5.48 -4.54
C LYS A 53 7.17 -4.49 -4.44
N VAL A 54 7.40 -3.39 -3.74
CA VAL A 54 6.44 -2.30 -3.60
C VAL A 54 6.94 -1.07 -4.33
N ARG A 55 6.12 -0.51 -5.22
CA ARG A 55 6.35 0.81 -5.81
C ARG A 55 5.31 1.78 -5.28
N VAL A 56 5.76 2.95 -4.85
CA VAL A 56 4.89 4.01 -4.35
C VAL A 56 4.93 5.18 -5.33
N PHE A 57 3.76 5.60 -5.76
CA PHE A 57 3.53 6.71 -6.67
C PHE A 57 2.74 7.81 -5.98
N GLN A 58 3.11 9.04 -6.28
CA GLN A 58 2.32 10.21 -5.95
C GLN A 58 1.67 10.73 -7.23
N ASP A 59 0.35 10.83 -7.20
CA ASP A 59 -0.47 11.37 -8.27
C ASP A 59 -0.83 12.83 -7.96
N HIS A 60 -0.50 13.72 -8.90
CA HIS A 60 -0.76 15.16 -8.81
C HIS A 60 -1.98 15.60 -9.65
N GLY A 61 -2.76 14.66 -10.20
CA GLY A 61 -3.98 14.95 -10.95
C GLY A 61 -3.79 15.03 -12.47
N ASP A 62 -2.59 14.78 -12.97
CA ASP A 62 -2.42 14.42 -14.39
C ASP A 62 -2.77 12.94 -14.52
N ALA A 63 -3.81 12.67 -15.33
CA ALA A 63 -4.31 11.35 -15.68
C ALA A 63 -3.29 10.59 -16.55
N ASP A 64 -2.05 10.52 -16.12
CA ASP A 64 -1.08 9.61 -16.67
C ASP A 64 -1.37 8.25 -16.07
N ASP A 65 -2.05 7.45 -16.89
CA ASP A 65 -1.95 6.00 -16.91
C ASP A 65 -0.51 5.65 -16.50
N HIS A 66 -0.33 5.26 -15.24
CA HIS A 66 0.99 4.99 -14.70
C HIS A 66 1.47 3.77 -15.46
N GLY A 67 2.24 4.03 -16.53
CA GLY A 67 2.78 3.05 -17.45
C GLY A 67 3.58 2.02 -16.68
N SER A 68 2.89 0.99 -16.21
CA SER A 68 3.51 -0.20 -15.69
C SER A 68 3.90 -0.99 -16.93
N ASP A 69 5.17 -0.84 -17.33
CA ASP A 69 5.85 -1.65 -18.34
C ASP A 69 6.03 -3.11 -17.86
N GLY A 70 5.06 -3.63 -17.11
CA GLY A 70 5.09 -4.88 -16.37
C GLY A 70 3.74 -5.58 -16.41
N GLU A 71 3.66 -6.75 -15.79
CA GLU A 71 2.46 -7.59 -15.78
C GLU A 71 1.21 -6.83 -15.34
N PRO A 72 0.03 -7.15 -15.89
CA PRO A 72 -1.20 -6.44 -15.59
C PRO A 72 -1.52 -6.54 -14.09
N LEU A 73 -1.46 -5.40 -13.40
CA LEU A 73 -1.82 -5.32 -11.99
C LEU A 73 -3.34 -5.16 -11.85
N THR A 74 -3.92 -5.87 -10.90
CA THR A 74 -5.33 -5.79 -10.51
C THR A 74 -5.50 -4.85 -9.32
N THR A 75 -6.32 -3.81 -9.46
CA THR A 75 -6.68 -2.95 -8.32
C THR A 75 -7.53 -3.72 -7.32
N VAL A 76 -7.01 -3.85 -6.09
CA VAL A 76 -7.68 -4.55 -4.97
C VAL A 76 -8.24 -3.57 -3.93
N PHE A 77 -7.82 -2.31 -3.99
CA PHE A 77 -8.35 -1.24 -3.15
C PHE A 77 -8.28 0.09 -3.88
N ASP A 78 -9.34 0.89 -3.77
CA ASP A 78 -9.37 2.31 -4.16
C ASP A 78 -10.28 3.04 -3.16
N GLY A 79 -9.68 3.79 -2.24
CA GLY A 79 -10.39 4.39 -1.11
C GLY A 79 -9.56 5.48 -0.45
N HIS A 80 -9.99 5.94 0.73
CA HIS A 80 -9.31 7.02 1.44
C HIS A 80 -8.71 6.54 2.75
N LEU A 81 -7.46 6.92 3.01
CA LEU A 81 -6.79 6.72 4.31
C LEU A 81 -6.48 8.08 4.95
N LEU A 82 -6.64 8.16 6.27
CA LEU A 82 -6.21 9.29 7.09
C LEU A 82 -4.74 9.10 7.47
N LEU A 83 -3.87 9.96 6.91
CA LEU A 83 -2.44 9.98 7.22
C LEU A 83 -2.17 11.19 8.14
N SER A 84 -2.28 10.95 9.45
CA SER A 84 -2.28 11.98 10.50
C SER A 84 -0.96 12.75 10.67
N ASP A 85 0.15 12.20 10.18
CA ASP A 85 1.48 12.83 10.21
C ASP A 85 2.00 13.15 8.80
N GLY A 86 1.18 12.96 7.77
CA GLY A 86 1.56 13.18 6.37
C GLY A 86 2.57 12.14 5.87
N ARG A 87 2.63 10.96 6.48
CA ARG A 87 3.48 9.84 6.06
C ARG A 87 2.64 8.61 5.79
N LEU A 88 3.10 7.79 4.85
CA LEU A 88 2.61 6.44 4.62
C LEU A 88 3.70 5.46 5.05
N VAL A 89 3.31 4.45 5.81
CA VAL A 89 4.12 3.26 6.08
C VAL A 89 3.65 2.14 5.16
N VAL A 90 4.58 1.34 4.68
CA VAL A 90 4.32 0.03 4.08
C VAL A 90 5.24 -0.99 4.76
N GLY A 91 4.71 -2.14 5.18
CA GLY A 91 5.50 -3.12 5.90
C GLY A 91 4.77 -4.42 6.14
N ASP A 92 5.44 -5.37 6.79
CA ASP A 92 4.77 -6.54 7.32
C ASP A 92 3.90 -6.16 8.54
N VAL A 93 2.88 -6.98 8.83
CA VAL A 93 1.92 -6.70 9.92
C VAL A 93 2.53 -6.71 11.33
N VAL A 94 3.71 -7.31 11.52
CA VAL A 94 4.44 -7.29 12.81
C VAL A 94 5.37 -6.07 12.89
N GLY A 95 5.71 -5.47 11.75
CA GLY A 95 6.52 -4.24 11.66
C GLY A 95 8.03 -4.47 11.74
N GLU A 96 8.50 -5.71 11.57
CA GLU A 96 9.93 -6.03 11.52
C GLU A 96 10.59 -5.50 10.23
N SER A 97 9.85 -5.52 9.12
CA SER A 97 10.23 -4.97 7.83
C SER A 97 9.25 -3.86 7.44
N ARG A 98 9.71 -2.62 7.46
CA ARG A 98 8.89 -1.46 7.11
C ARG A 98 9.66 -0.40 6.34
N PHE A 99 8.93 0.30 5.49
CA PHE A 99 9.34 1.49 4.78
C PHE A 99 8.38 2.63 5.12
N THR A 100 8.90 3.83 5.39
CA THR A 100 8.10 5.02 5.67
C THR A 100 8.43 6.10 4.64
N THR A 101 7.41 6.61 3.95
CA THR A 101 7.57 7.76 3.05
C THR A 101 7.79 9.04 3.85
N SER A 102 8.78 9.85 3.50
CA SER A 102 8.94 11.21 4.03
C SER A 102 8.30 12.29 3.15
N LEU A 103 7.68 11.91 2.02
CA LEU A 103 7.46 12.80 0.87
C LEU A 103 6.00 13.22 0.62
N LEU A 104 5.01 12.81 1.43
CA LEU A 104 3.61 13.13 1.12
C LEU A 104 3.23 14.57 1.51
N GLY A 105 3.97 15.20 2.43
CA GLY A 105 3.75 16.59 2.82
C GLY A 105 2.84 16.71 4.05
N LYS A 106 1.71 17.43 3.92
CA LYS A 106 0.82 17.73 5.05
C LYS A 106 0.01 16.51 5.52
N PRO A 107 -0.29 16.41 6.83
CA PRO A 107 -1.33 15.53 7.36
C PRO A 107 -2.66 15.71 6.65
N GLY A 108 -3.40 14.61 6.47
CA GLY A 108 -4.74 14.70 5.90
C GLY A 108 -5.29 13.39 5.37
N ARG A 109 -6.54 13.44 4.91
CA ARG A 109 -7.18 12.31 4.24
C ARG A 109 -6.74 12.28 2.78
N ARG A 110 -6.27 11.13 2.32
CA ARG A 110 -5.76 10.95 0.95
C ARG A 110 -6.40 9.76 0.29
N ARG A 111 -6.71 9.90 -0.99
CA ARG A 111 -7.09 8.76 -1.81
C ARG A 111 -5.85 7.89 -2.04
N VAL A 112 -6.02 6.60 -1.80
CA VAL A 112 -5.01 5.57 -1.98
C VAL A 112 -5.60 4.48 -2.86
N ARG A 113 -4.90 4.14 -3.94
CA ARG A 113 -5.19 3.00 -4.79
C ARG A 113 -4.07 1.98 -4.64
N VAL A 114 -4.44 0.72 -4.46
CA VAL A 114 -3.49 -0.40 -4.41
C VAL A 114 -3.82 -1.43 -5.46
N SER A 115 -2.82 -1.79 -6.25
CA SER A 115 -2.90 -2.81 -7.28
C SER A 115 -1.84 -3.89 -7.07
N VAL A 116 -2.16 -5.14 -7.38
CA VAL A 116 -1.28 -6.31 -7.20
C VAL A 116 -1.24 -7.18 -8.45
N ASP A 117 -0.15 -7.91 -8.65
CA ASP A 117 0.02 -8.87 -9.75
C ASP A 117 -0.86 -10.12 -9.59
N ASP A 118 -1.07 -10.62 -8.37
CA ASP A 118 -1.97 -11.75 -8.09
C ASP A 118 -2.90 -11.49 -6.88
N PRO A 119 -4.20 -11.19 -7.10
CA PRO A 119 -5.16 -10.94 -6.02
C PRO A 119 -5.55 -12.20 -5.22
N GLN A 120 -5.21 -13.40 -5.69
CA GLN A 120 -5.52 -14.66 -5.00
C GLN A 120 -4.52 -15.01 -3.89
N GLY A 121 -3.47 -14.19 -3.72
CA GLY A 121 -2.59 -14.22 -2.55
C GLY A 121 -1.15 -14.64 -2.81
N TRP A 122 -0.78 -14.79 -4.08
CA TRP A 122 0.61 -14.96 -4.49
C TRP A 122 1.26 -13.65 -4.95
N ALA A 123 0.66 -12.51 -4.60
CA ALA A 123 1.16 -11.22 -5.03
C ALA A 123 2.61 -10.99 -4.60
N ARG A 124 3.46 -10.63 -5.55
CA ARG A 124 4.87 -10.27 -5.37
C ARG A 124 5.16 -8.83 -5.80
N ALA A 125 4.30 -8.24 -6.61
CA ALA A 125 4.40 -6.85 -7.04
C ALA A 125 3.18 -6.09 -6.55
N VAL A 126 3.42 -4.97 -5.86
CA VAL A 126 2.38 -4.08 -5.34
C VAL A 126 2.67 -2.65 -5.76
N ASP A 127 1.69 -2.03 -6.41
CA ASP A 127 1.70 -0.60 -6.69
C ASP A 127 0.76 0.12 -5.73
N VAL A 128 1.28 1.17 -5.09
CA VAL A 128 0.52 2.06 -4.22
C VAL A 128 0.53 3.44 -4.86
N VAL A 129 -0.64 3.94 -5.26
CA VAL A 129 -0.82 5.29 -5.80
C VAL A 129 -1.52 6.15 -4.77
N ILE A 130 -0.95 7.31 -4.46
CA ILE A 130 -1.46 8.24 -3.45
C ILE A 130 -1.75 9.57 -4.15
N SER A 131 -3.02 9.98 -4.14
CA SER A 131 -3.41 11.28 -4.69
C SER A 131 -3.03 12.43 -3.75
N ALA A 132 -2.91 13.62 -4.32
CA ALA A 132 -2.84 14.86 -3.56
C ALA A 132 -4.06 15.02 -2.62
N GLU A 133 -3.89 15.84 -1.58
CA GLU A 133 -4.93 16.14 -0.58
C GLU A 133 -6.20 16.67 -1.25
N THR A 134 -7.34 16.02 -0.99
CA THR A 134 -8.66 16.60 -1.25
C THR A 134 -8.94 17.63 -0.18
N VAL A 135 -8.89 18.91 -0.57
CA VAL A 135 -9.30 20.08 0.24
C VAL A 135 -10.77 19.98 0.61
#